data_AF-A0A0T5X7X1-F1
#
_entry.id   AF-A0A0T5X7X1-F1
#
_cell.length_a   1.000
_cell.length_b   1.000
_cell.length_c   1.000
_cell.angle_alpha   90.00
_cell.angle_beta   90.00
_cell.angle_gamma   90.00
#
_symmetry.space_group_name_H-M   'P 1'
#
loop_
_entity.id
_entity.type
_entity.pdbx_description
1 polymer ?
#
loop_
_entity_poly.entity_id
_entity_poly.type
_entity_poly.pdbx_seq_one_letter_code
_entity_poly.pdbx_strand_id
1 'polypeptide(L)' 'MEGSMLGGQYMGFSHEKSLPLIQKLAETCKMFNGDFTLLWHNSSLISRKDRELYGKVLVGV' A
#
# COMPACT_ATOMS: atom_id res chain seq x y z
N MET A 1 -6.87 -14.79 4.77
CA MET A 1 -5.59 -14.06 4.69
C MET A 1 -5.94 -12.65 4.24
N GLU A 2 -6.30 -11.79 5.19
CA GLU A 2 -6.81 -10.44 4.91
C GLU A 2 -5.77 -9.40 5.35
N GLY A 3 -5.38 -8.52 4.43
CA GLY A 3 -4.47 -7.40 4.68
C GLY A 3 -3.05 -7.81 5.08
N SER A 4 -2.17 -8.04 4.10
CA SER A 4 -0.75 -8.33 4.40
C SER A 4 -0.07 -7.13 5.10
N MET A 5 -0.06 -5.97 4.45
CA MET A 5 0.70 -4.80 4.94
C MET A 5 0.17 -4.20 6.25
N LEU A 6 -1.13 -3.95 6.33
CA LEU A 6 -1.76 -3.28 7.48
C LEU A 6 -2.33 -4.28 8.51
N GLY A 7 -2.54 -5.54 8.13
CA GLY A 7 -3.11 -6.54 9.03
C GLY A 7 -2.11 -6.96 10.08
N GLY A 8 -2.51 -6.87 11.35
CA GLY A 8 -1.66 -7.22 12.50
C GLY A 8 -1.21 -8.68 12.53
N GLN A 9 -1.89 -9.58 11.80
CA GLN A 9 -1.49 -10.98 11.68
C GLN A 9 -0.42 -11.24 10.60
N TYR A 10 0.01 -10.20 9.88
CA TYR A 10 1.11 -10.29 8.92
C TYR A 10 2.17 -9.21 9.22
N MET A 11 2.22 -8.12 8.46
CA MET A 11 3.25 -7.09 8.68
C MET A 11 2.87 -6.11 9.80
N GLY A 12 1.58 -5.89 10.04
CA GLY A 12 1.09 -5.00 11.09
C GLY A 12 1.66 -3.59 11.02
N PHE A 13 1.99 -3.09 9.81
CA PHE A 13 2.52 -1.75 9.66
C PHE A 13 1.44 -0.70 9.87
N SER A 14 1.85 0.44 10.42
CA SER A 14 1.01 1.64 10.43
C SER A 14 0.99 2.28 9.05
N HIS A 15 -0.04 3.07 8.76
CA HIS A 15 -0.19 3.78 7.49
C HIS A 15 1.05 4.61 7.11
N GLU A 16 1.70 5.22 8.10
CA GLU A 16 2.91 6.04 7.93
C GLU A 16 4.12 5.19 7.47
N LYS A 17 4.23 3.95 7.97
CA LYS A 17 5.29 3.02 7.55
C LYS A 17 4.98 2.33 6.22
N SER A 18 3.70 2.15 5.90
CA SER A 18 3.27 1.48 4.68
C SER A 18 3.58 2.29 3.41
N LEU A 19 3.36 3.61 3.42
CA LEU A 19 3.52 4.43 2.21
C LEU A 19 4.94 4.39 1.62
N PRO A 20 6.03 4.64 2.39
CA PRO A 20 7.38 4.59 1.83
C PRO A 20 7.76 3.21 1.29
N LEU A 21 7.24 2.14 1.90
CA LEU A 21 7.48 0.79 1.42
C LEU A 21 6.76 0.51 0.10
N ILE A 22 5.50 0.95 -0.06
CA ILE A 22 4.76 0.82 -1.32
C ILE A 22 5.50 1.55 -2.44
N GLN A 23 5.92 2.79 -2.18
CA GLN A 23 6.67 3.60 -3.14
C GLN A 23 7.99 2.91 -3.53
N LYS A 24 8.75 2.41 -2.55
CA LYS A 24 10.00 1.68 -2.82
C LYS A 24 9.76 0.45 -3.70
N LEU A 25 8.70 -0.32 -3.44
CA LEU A 25 8.35 -1.49 -4.25
C LEU A 25 7.98 -1.09 -5.68
N ALA A 26 7.16 -0.04 -5.84
CA ALA A 26 6.78 0.47 -7.15
C ALA A 26 8.00 0.97 -7.96
N GLU A 27 8.87 1.76 -7.34
CA GLU A 27 10.12 2.22 -7.97
C GLU A 27 11.04 1.07 -8.34
N THR A 28 11.08 0.02 -7.51
CA THR A 28 11.85 -1.20 -7.81
C THR A 28 11.32 -1.89 -9.07
N CYS A 29 9.99 -2.06 -9.21
CA CYS A 29 9.40 -2.61 -10.43
C CYS A 29 9.77 -1.77 -11.67
N LYS A 30 9.66 -0.44 -11.57
CA LYS A 30 10.00 0.49 -12.67
C LYS A 30 11.46 0.37 -13.11
N MET A 31 12.41 0.19 -12.18
CA MET A 31 13.84 0.02 -12.53
C MET A 31 14.10 -1.14 -13.49
N PHE A 32 13.25 -2.17 -13.47
CA PHE A 32 13.34 -3.34 -14.34
C PHE A 32 12.29 -3.32 -15.47
N ASN A 33 11.73 -2.14 -15.76
CA ASN A 33 10.70 -1.94 -16.78
C ASN A 33 9.47 -2.84 -16.56
N GLY A 34 9.16 -3.12 -15.29
CA GLY A 34 8.02 -3.94 -14.87
C GLY A 34 6.90 -3.11 -14.25
N ASP A 35 5.73 -3.75 -14.12
CA ASP A 35 4.52 -3.13 -13.59
C ASP A 35 4.35 -3.40 -12.09
N PHE A 36 3.87 -2.39 -11.36
CA PHE A 36 3.45 -2.53 -9.97
C PHE A 36 1.92 -2.50 -9.89
N THR A 37 1.33 -3.59 -9.39
CA THR A 37 -0.12 -3.69 -9.16
C THR A 37 -0.41 -3.63 -7.66
N LEU A 38 -1.17 -2.62 -7.24
CA LEU A 38 -1.67 -2.52 -5.87
C LEU A 38 -3.05 -3.16 -5.77
N LEU A 39 -3.18 -4.18 -4.93
CA LEU A 39 -4.47 -4.74 -4.55
C LEU A 39 -4.92 -4.13 -3.22
N TRP A 40 -6.17 -3.69 -3.16
CA TRP A 40 -6.76 -3.10 -1.97
C TRP A 40 -8.11 -3.78 -1.70
N HIS A 41 -8.34 -4.18 -0.45
CA HIS A 41 -9.62 -4.76 -0.06
C HIS A 41 -10.65 -3.65 0.14
N ASN A 42 -11.80 -3.76 -0.52
CA ASN A 42 -12.90 -2.78 -0.36
C ASN A 42 -13.37 -2.66 1.10
N SER A 43 -13.35 -3.77 1.85
CA SER A 43 -13.65 -3.82 3.29
C SER A 43 -12.61 -3.09 4.16
N SER A 44 -11.45 -2.73 3.60
CA SER A 44 -10.39 -1.99 4.28
C SER A 44 -10.28 -0.53 3.80
N LEU A 45 -11.22 -0.02 3.00
CA LEU A 45 -11.26 1.40 2.56
C LEU A 45 -12.31 2.23 3.34
N ILE A 46 -12.55 1.86 4.59
CA ILE A 46 -13.63 2.42 5.41
C ILE A 46 -13.12 3.65 6.18
N SER A 47 -11.96 3.53 6.83
CA SER A 47 -11.46 4.61 7.69
C SER A 47 -10.89 5.77 6.87
N ARG A 48 -10.89 6.96 7.46
CA ARG A 48 -10.27 8.13 6.85
C ARG A 48 -8.78 7.90 6.56
N LYS A 49 -8.06 7.23 7.47
CA LYS A 49 -6.63 6.94 7.32
C LYS A 49 -6.36 5.99 6.14
N ASP A 50 -7.22 4.99 5.96
CA ASP A 50 -7.12 4.08 4.82
C ASP A 50 -7.27 4.81 3.49
N ARG A 51 -8.27 5.70 3.39
CA ARG A 51 -8.52 6.52 2.19
C ARG A 51 -7.39 7.51 1.91
N GLU A 52 -6.85 8.12 2.97
CA GLU A 52 -5.70 9.02 2.86
C GLU A 52 -4.45 8.27 2.37
N LEU A 53 -4.18 7.08 2.88
CA LEU A 53 -3.08 6.24 2.40
C LEU A 53 -3.30 5.83 0.94
N TYR A 54 -4.48 5.31 0.61
CA TYR A 54 -4.82 4.91 -0.76
C TYR A 54 -4.65 6.07 -1.75
N GLY A 55 -5.17 7.26 -1.41
CA GLY A 55 -5.00 8.46 -2.23
C GLY A 55 -3.53 8.87 -2.42
N LYS A 56 -2.72 8.81 -1.36
CA LYS A 56 -1.27 9.10 -1.46
C LYS A 56 -0.55 8.11 -2.37
N VAL A 57 -0.94 6.83 -2.34
CA VAL A 57 -0.37 5.82 -3.23
C VAL A 57 -0.72 6.11 -4.69
N LEU A 58 -1.96 6.52 -5.00
CA LEU A 58 -2.36 6.83 -6.38
C LEU A 58 -1.65 8.06 -6.97
N VAL A 59 -1.27 9.03 -6.14
CA VAL A 59 -0.58 10.25 -6.61
C VAL A 59 0.94 10.06 -6.68
N GLY A 60 1.50 9.21 -5.82
CA GLY A 60 2.94 9.03 -5.64
C GLY A 60 3.54 7.80 -6.32
N VAL A 61 2.78 7.06 -7.12
CA VAL A 61 3.21 5.91 -7.92
C VAL A 61 3.15 6.25 -9.39
#